data_AF-A0A9D1YPE3-F1
#
_entry.id   AF-A0A9D1YPE3-F1
#
_cell.length_a   1.000
_cell.length_b   1.000
_cell.length_c   1.000
_cell.angle_alpha   90.00
_cell.angle_beta   90.00
_cell.angle_gamma   90.00
#
_symmetry.space_group_name_H-M   'P 1'
#
loop_
_entity.id
_entity.type
_entity.pdbx_description
1 polymer ?
#
loop_
_entity_poly.entity_id
_entity_poly.type
_entity_poly.pdbx_seq_one_letter_code
_entity_poly.pdbx_strand_id
1 'polypeptide(L)'
;MRELTTKSGIMVKCGKTEIAFFQSARSAAPFSVLEIPKEFRDKAVAFYDLILENGHPAALLGCRSHYDIAVQLDEMTGAMTGWHWFI
;
A
#
# COMPACT_ATOMS: atom_id res chain seq x y z
N MET A 1 2.41 -8.63 -9.14
CA MET A 1 2.13 -7.19 -9.00
C MET A 1 0.62 -7.06 -9.01
N ARG A 2 0.01 -6.63 -7.89
CA ARG A 2 -1.43 -6.35 -7.85
C ARG A 2 -1.62 -4.87 -8.19
N GLU A 3 -2.61 -4.59 -9.02
CA GLU A 3 -2.95 -3.24 -9.44
C GLU A 3 -4.42 -3.00 -9.12
N LEU A 4 -4.74 -1.81 -8.62
CA LEU A 4 -6.13 -1.39 -8.44
C LEU A 4 -6.29 0.06 -8.86
N THR A 5 -7.51 0.41 -9.26
CA THR A 5 -7.91 1.79 -9.52
C THR A 5 -8.88 2.20 -8.44
N THR A 6 -8.59 3.28 -7.75
CA THR A 6 -9.47 3.80 -6.70
C THR A 6 -10.67 4.55 -7.29
N LYS A 7 -11.62 4.95 -6.44
CA LYS A 7 -12.80 5.72 -6.88
C LYS A 7 -12.42 7.06 -7.51
N SER A 8 -11.30 7.65 -7.07
CA SER A 8 -10.78 8.92 -7.59
C SER A 8 -9.99 8.77 -8.91
N GLY A 9 -9.90 7.55 -9.45
CA GLY A 9 -9.19 7.25 -10.70
C GLY A 9 -7.68 7.09 -10.54
N ILE A 10 -7.17 7.15 -9.30
CA ILE A 10 -5.77 6.92 -8.99
C ILE A 10 -5.48 5.43 -9.15
N MET A 11 -4.43 5.12 -9.91
CA MET A 11 -3.95 3.75 -10.06
C MET A 11 -2.88 3.48 -9.01
N VAL A 12 -3.04 2.40 -8.26
CA VAL A 12 -2.11 1.98 -7.20
C VAL A 12 -1.53 0.63 -7.59
N LYS A 13 -0.20 0.54 -7.60
CA LYS A 13 0.53 -0.68 -7.92
C LYS A 13 1.28 -1.17 -6.70
N CYS A 14 0.96 -2.38 -6.25
CA CYS A 14 1.62 -3.04 -5.14
C CYS A 14 2.77 -3.92 -5.66
N GLY A 15 4.00 -3.51 -5.31
CA GLY A 15 5.23 -4.26 -5.47
C GLY A 15 5.60 -5.03 -4.21
N LYS A 16 6.71 -5.75 -4.25
CA LYS A 16 7.17 -6.55 -3.10
C LYS A 16 7.51 -5.67 -1.90
N THR A 17 8.13 -4.51 -2.11
CA THR A 17 8.66 -3.67 -1.02
C THR A 17 8.17 -2.22 -1.09
N GLU A 18 7.31 -1.93 -2.06
CA GLU A 18 6.82 -0.59 -2.32
C GLU A 18 5.43 -0.60 -2.93
N ILE A 19 4.73 0.51 -2.77
CA ILE A 19 3.44 0.80 -3.39
C ILE A 19 3.58 2.10 -4.15
N ALA A 20 3.35 2.05 -5.45
CA ALA A 20 3.48 3.20 -6.34
C ALA A 20 2.09 3.73 -6.73
N PHE A 21 1.92 5.04 -6.63
CA PHE A 21 0.68 5.75 -6.93
C PHE A 21 0.83 6.56 -8.21
N PHE A 22 -0.15 6.42 -9.10
CA PHE A 22 -0.18 7.04 -10.42
C PHE A 22 -1.47 7.81 -10.61
N GLN A 23 -1.40 9.01 -11.20
CA GLN A 23 -2.56 9.87 -11.43
C GLN A 23 -3.63 9.16 -12.27
N SER A 24 -3.22 8.26 -13.16
CA SER A 24 -4.09 7.41 -13.96
C SER A 24 -3.30 6.23 -14.54
N ALA A 25 -4.01 5.29 -15.20
CA ALA A 25 -3.39 4.17 -15.92
C ALA A 25 -2.42 4.59 -17.05
N ARG A 26 -2.51 5.84 -17.54
CA ARG A 26 -1.65 6.36 -18.62
C ARG A 26 -0.44 7.15 -18.12
N SER A 27 -0.33 7.36 -16.81
CA SER A 27 0.78 8.10 -16.22
C SER A 27 2.07 7.29 -16.34
N ALA A 28 3.10 7.89 -16.93
CA ALA A 28 4.39 7.23 -17.15
C ALA A 28 5.22 7.05 -15.87
N ALA A 29 5.03 7.93 -14.88
CA ALA A 29 5.75 7.92 -13.62
C ALA A 29 4.78 8.01 -12.43
N PRO A 30 5.11 7.40 -11.28
CA PRO A 30 4.34 7.57 -10.07
C PRO A 30 4.52 8.99 -9.53
N PHE A 31 3.45 9.56 -8.96
CA PHE A 31 3.54 10.82 -8.23
C PHE A 31 3.97 10.61 -6.77
N SER A 32 3.75 9.40 -6.24
CA SER A 32 4.13 9.02 -4.89
C SER A 32 4.51 7.54 -4.84
N VAL A 33 5.50 7.22 -4.01
CA VAL A 33 5.95 5.84 -3.77
C VAL A 33 6.08 5.65 -2.26
N LEU A 34 5.32 4.71 -1.72
CA LEU A 34 5.43 4.27 -0.35
C LEU A 34 6.29 3.01 -0.30
N GLU A 35 7.52 3.13 0.21
CA GLU A 35 8.30 1.97 0.64
C GLU A 35 7.71 1.39 1.94
N ILE A 36 8.12 0.16 2.32
CA ILE A 36 7.82 -0.39 3.65
C ILE A 36 8.10 0.69 4.72
N PRO A 37 7.08 1.08 5.52
CA PRO A 37 7.21 2.14 6.51
C PRO A 37 8.36 1.85 7.46
N LYS A 38 9.10 2.89 7.84
CA LYS A 38 10.33 2.77 8.64
C LYS A 38 10.12 1.95 9.92
N GLU A 39 8.98 2.14 10.57
CA GLU A 39 8.56 1.41 11.78
C GLU A 39 8.39 -0.11 11.59
N PHE A 40 8.24 -0.58 10.35
CA PHE A 40 8.06 -1.99 10.01
C PHE A 40 9.25 -2.62 9.30
N ARG A 41 10.30 -1.86 8.95
CA ARG A 41 11.42 -2.39 8.13
C ARG A 41 12.16 -3.57 8.76
N ASP A 42 12.20 -3.65 10.08
CA ASP A 42 12.84 -4.76 10.80
C ASP A 42 11.97 -6.03 10.89
N LYS A 43 10.66 -5.90 10.64
CA LYS A 43 9.64 -6.95 10.85
C LYS A 43 9.01 -7.45 9.56
N ALA A 44 8.69 -6.52 8.66
CA ALA A 44 8.02 -6.80 7.39
C ALA A 44 9.02 -7.32 6.35
N VAL A 45 8.55 -8.26 5.54
CA VAL A 45 9.33 -8.83 4.43
C VAL A 45 8.83 -8.39 3.07
N ALA A 46 7.53 -8.09 2.96
CA ALA A 46 6.92 -7.62 1.74
C ALA A 46 5.53 -7.04 1.99
N PHE A 47 5.05 -6.19 1.07
CA PHE A 47 3.62 -6.07 0.84
C PHE A 47 3.15 -7.30 0.05
N TYR A 48 2.09 -7.96 0.50
CA TYR A 48 1.55 -9.13 -0.19
C TYR A 48 0.13 -8.92 -0.72
N ASP A 49 -0.61 -7.96 -0.16
CA ASP A 49 -1.92 -7.58 -0.66
C ASP A 49 -2.17 -6.07 -0.58
N LEU A 50 -3.13 -5.62 -1.38
CA LEU A 50 -3.70 -4.29 -1.38
C LEU A 50 -5.20 -4.43 -1.60
N ILE A 51 -5.98 -4.04 -0.61
CA ILE A 51 -7.44 -4.11 -0.61
C ILE A 51 -8.04 -2.71 -0.61
N LEU A 52 -9.24 -2.58 -1.16
CA LEU A 52 -10.04 -1.36 -1.09
C LEU A 52 -11.26 -1.65 -0.22
N GLU A 53 -11.24 -1.16 1.02
CA GLU A 53 -12.35 -1.35 1.96
C GLU A 53 -12.98 -0.01 2.29
N ASN A 54 -14.30 0.08 2.19
CA ASN A 54 -15.05 1.32 2.44
C ASN A 54 -14.56 2.56 1.66
N GLY A 55 -13.88 2.36 0.52
CA GLY A 55 -13.31 3.43 -0.28
C GLY A 55 -11.92 3.90 0.14
N HIS A 56 -11.28 3.20 1.10
CA HIS A 56 -9.91 3.47 1.52
C HIS A 56 -8.98 2.35 1.08
N PRO A 57 -7.85 2.65 0.43
CA PRO A 57 -6.84 1.65 0.15
C PRO A 57 -6.11 1.25 1.44
N ALA A 58 -6.01 -0.06 1.67
CA ALA A 58 -5.23 -0.63 2.75
C ALA A 58 -4.29 -1.70 2.21
N ALA A 59 -3.01 -1.62 2.58
CA ALA A 59 -2.00 -2.59 2.18
C ALA A 59 -1.70 -3.57 3.31
N LEU A 60 -1.56 -4.85 2.97
CA LEU A 60 -1.16 -5.88 3.91
C LEU A 60 0.34 -6.12 3.82
N LEU A 61 1.02 -5.89 4.94
CA LEU A 61 2.43 -6.18 5.16
C LEU A 61 2.57 -7.58 5.76
N GLY A 62 3.28 -8.43 5.05
CA GLY A 62 3.64 -9.77 5.50
C GLY A 62 4.85 -9.68 6.42
N CYS A 63 4.75 -10.25 7.61
CA CYS A 63 5.87 -10.29 8.56
C CYS A 63 6.47 -11.71 8.67
N ARG A 64 7.64 -11.80 9.30
CA ARG A 64 8.37 -13.07 9.48
C ARG A 64 7.67 -14.08 10.41
N SER A 65 6.81 -13.62 11.30
CA SER A 65 6.31 -14.38 12.46
C SER A 65 4.80 -14.65 12.42
N HIS A 66 4.24 -14.90 11.23
CA HIS A 66 2.82 -15.25 10.96
C HIS A 66 1.76 -14.18 11.23
N TYR A 67 2.13 -13.02 11.76
CA TYR A 67 1.20 -11.90 11.92
C TYR A 67 1.34 -10.92 10.76
N ASP A 68 0.21 -10.41 10.28
CA ASP A 68 0.18 -9.41 9.23
C ASP A 68 -0.28 -8.06 9.77
N ILE A 69 0.18 -6.99 9.13
CA ILE A 69 -0.16 -5.61 9.48
C ILE A 69 -0.91 -4.99 8.32
N ALA A 70 -2.09 -4.43 8.57
CA ALA A 70 -2.77 -3.56 7.61
C ALA A 70 -2.26 -2.13 7.78
N VAL A 71 -1.95 -1.47 6.67
CA VAL A 71 -1.57 -0.06 6.62
C VAL A 71 -2.59 0.70 5.78
N GLN A 72 -3.25 1.67 6.39
CA GLN A 72 -4.21 2.55 5.70
C GLN A 72 -3.45 3.64 4.96
N LEU A 73 -3.86 3.90 3.71
CA LEU A 73 -3.20 4.81 2.80
C LEU A 73 -4.11 5.96 2.41
N ASP A 74 -3.56 7.17 2.40
CA ASP A 74 -4.15 8.31 1.71
C ASP A 74 -3.86 8.18 0.21
N GLU A 75 -4.90 8.01 -0.59
CA GLU A 75 -4.72 7.80 -2.03
C GLU A 75 -4.17 9.04 -2.76
N MET A 76 -4.46 10.25 -2.27
CA MET A 76 -4.10 11.50 -2.95
C MET A 76 -2.63 11.85 -2.79
N THR A 77 -2.02 11.41 -1.68
CA THR A 77 -0.64 11.70 -1.31
C THR A 77 0.24 10.45 -1.32
N GLY A 78 -0.35 9.26 -1.26
CA GLY A 78 0.33 7.99 -1.04
C GLY A 78 0.87 7.80 0.38
N ALA A 79 0.52 8.69 1.31
CA ALA A 79 1.00 8.65 2.68
C ALA A 79 0.27 7.59 3.52
N MET A 80 0.96 7.02 4.49
CA MET A 80 0.33 6.21 5.53
C MET A 80 -0.47 7.11 6.48
N THR A 81 -1.75 6.78 6.70
CA THR A 81 -2.64 7.51 7.63
C THR A 81 -2.95 6.72 8.90
N GLY A 82 -2.71 5.42 8.90
CA GLY A 82 -2.91 4.56 10.06
C GLY A 82 -2.46 3.14 9.80
N TRP A 83 -2.49 2.30 10.85
CA TRP A 83 -2.22 0.88 10.73
C TRP A 83 -2.92 0.08 11.82
N HIS A 84 -3.06 -1.22 11.57
CA HIS A 84 -3.63 -2.18 12.48
C HIS A 84 -2.88 -3.51 12.42
N TRP A 85 -2.72 -4.16 13.57
CA TRP A 85 -2.11 -5.48 13.69
C TRP A 85 -3.23 -6.52 13.89
N PHE A 86 -3.24 -7.57 13.07
CA PHE A 86 -4.17 -8.69 13.27
C PHE A 86 -3.56 -9.67 14.27
N ILE A 87 -4.09 -9.70 15.50
CA ILE A 87 -3.67 -10.62 16.57
C ILE A 87 -4.36 -11.97 16.39
#